data_AF-X1ML22-F1
#
_entry.id   AF-X1ML22-F1
#
_cell.length_a   1.000
_cell.length_b   1.000
_cell.length_c   1.000
_cell.angle_alpha   90.00
_cell.angle_beta   90.00
_cell.angle_gamma   90.00
#
_symmetry.space_group_name_H-M   'P 1'
#
loop_
_entity.id
_entity.type
_entity.pdbx_description
1 polymer ?
#
loop_
_entity_poly.entity_id
_entity_poly.type
_entity_poly.pdbx_seq_one_letter_code
_entity_poly.pdbx_strand_id
1 'polypeptide(L)'
;MSVVIKDVVDYFPTLDPGDREFVIANLDRLSSLRNLVLSRSMHFYPNEVWLTVTDDEEQKEAVLDILGTEGFRARKLYDQAEMIAESKADPLAAAGWGGTLLIAFLGVTLVSGLGFAVYAYLSARGRRLEFAILRTLGFSLRQIIGLVCLEQLFVIGTSMGIGTFIGLRLGFFMMLFLQLADKGERVLPPVVLTTDWFTIGIAYIALTVAFIVTIALVILFFSRVALHRTLRMGDV
;
A
#
# COMPACT_ATOMS: atom_id res chain seq x y z
N MET A 1 4.30 20.19 47.12
CA MET A 1 5.01 19.22 46.26
C MET A 1 4.65 19.54 44.82
N SER A 2 5.62 19.85 43.96
CA SER A 2 5.37 20.26 42.57
C SER A 2 5.35 19.03 41.66
N VAL A 3 4.23 18.81 40.96
CA VAL A 3 4.17 17.87 39.84
C VAL A 3 4.83 18.54 38.64
N VAL A 4 5.82 17.89 38.03
CA VAL A 4 6.49 18.38 36.83
C VAL A 4 6.15 17.43 35.70
N ILE A 5 5.48 17.95 34.67
CA ILE A 5 5.21 17.21 33.44
C ILE A 5 6.53 17.11 32.68
N LYS A 6 7.02 15.88 32.48
CA LYS A 6 8.27 15.65 31.74
C LYS A 6 8.03 15.55 30.24
N ASP A 7 6.93 14.92 29.84
CA ASP A 7 6.59 14.68 28.44
C ASP A 7 5.10 14.37 28.31
N VAL A 8 4.59 14.36 27.07
CA VAL A 8 3.21 14.02 26.72
C VAL A 8 3.23 12.95 25.63
N VAL A 9 2.47 11.88 25.83
CA VAL A 9 2.32 10.79 24.85
C VAL A 9 0.84 10.57 24.53
N ASP A 10 0.53 10.34 23.25
CA ASP A 10 -0.85 10.18 22.80
C ASP A 10 -1.38 8.75 23.04
N TYR A 11 -0.51 7.76 22.99
CA TYR A 11 -0.88 6.34 23.10
C TYR A 11 0.04 5.61 24.07
N PHE A 12 -0.54 4.66 24.80
CA PHE A 12 0.18 3.72 25.65
C PHE A 12 -0.35 2.31 25.38
N PRO A 13 0.51 1.26 25.42
CA PRO A 13 0.04 -0.11 25.24
C PRO A 13 -1.16 -0.41 26.14
N THR A 14 -2.11 -1.19 25.64
CA THR A 14 -3.36 -1.65 26.30
C THR A 14 -4.34 -0.55 26.76
N LEU A 15 -4.01 0.73 26.63
CA LEU A 15 -4.86 1.86 27.01
C LEU A 15 -5.43 2.60 25.79
N ASP A 16 -6.74 2.83 25.81
CA ASP A 16 -7.44 3.64 24.83
C ASP A 16 -7.66 5.06 25.38
N PRO A 17 -6.97 6.10 24.84
CA PRO A 17 -7.15 7.48 25.27
C PRO A 17 -8.55 8.04 24.96
N GLY A 18 -9.31 7.40 24.06
CA GLY A 18 -10.68 7.76 23.73
C GLY A 18 -11.70 7.34 24.78
N ASP A 19 -11.45 6.26 25.53
CA ASP A 19 -12.30 5.81 26.62
C ASP A 19 -11.83 6.38 27.98
N ARG A 20 -10.51 6.43 28.23
CA ARG A 20 -9.94 6.87 29.51
C ARG A 20 -8.63 7.64 29.34
N GLU A 21 -8.55 8.80 30.00
CA GLU A 21 -7.28 9.50 30.18
C GLU A 21 -6.32 8.66 31.05
N PHE A 22 -5.03 8.71 30.72
CA PHE A 22 -3.99 8.00 31.46
C PHE A 22 -2.85 8.91 31.86
N VAL A 23 -2.16 8.56 32.94
CA VAL A 23 -0.97 9.27 33.43
C VAL A 23 0.13 8.25 33.67
N ILE A 24 1.29 8.49 33.07
CA ILE A 24 2.49 7.69 33.31
C ILE A 24 3.28 8.34 34.43
N ALA A 25 3.49 7.60 35.51
CA ALA A 25 4.20 8.08 36.68
C ALA A 25 5.12 7.00 37.25
N ASN A 26 6.15 7.43 37.95
CA ASN A 26 7.09 6.50 38.58
C ASN A 26 6.42 5.79 39.77
N LEU A 27 6.42 4.46 39.72
CA LEU A 27 5.78 3.59 40.71
C LEU A 27 6.37 3.76 42.12
N ASP A 28 7.69 3.90 42.24
CA ASP A 28 8.37 4.06 43.55
C ASP A 28 7.99 5.38 44.21
N ARG A 29 7.90 6.46 43.43
CA ARG A 29 7.45 7.77 43.94
C ARG A 29 5.98 7.79 44.30
N LEU A 30 5.11 7.15 43.50
CA LEU A 30 3.69 7.06 43.82
C LEU A 30 3.44 6.20 45.06
N SER A 31 4.11 5.06 45.18
CA SER A 31 3.95 4.15 46.32
C SER A 31 4.49 4.75 47.63
N SER A 32 5.60 5.50 47.59
CA SER A 32 6.14 6.20 48.75
C SER A 32 5.23 7.34 49.24
N LEU A 33 4.65 8.12 48.33
CA LEU A 33 3.65 9.15 48.69
C LEU A 33 2.37 8.55 49.27
N ARG A 34 1.89 7.43 48.70
CA ARG A 34 0.72 6.72 49.22
C ARG A 34 0.94 6.25 50.65
N ASN A 35 2.10 5.64 50.95
CA ASN A 35 2.43 5.17 52.29
C ASN A 35 2.44 6.29 53.35
N LEU A 36 2.61 7.55 52.91
CA LEU A 36 2.61 8.74 53.77
C LEU A 36 1.21 9.39 53.92
N VAL A 37 0.33 9.27 52.93
CA VAL A 37 -0.90 10.08 52.83
C VAL A 37 -2.20 9.27 52.88
N LEU A 38 -2.21 8.02 52.40
CA LEU A 38 -3.43 7.22 52.24
C LEU A 38 -3.41 6.03 53.21
N SER A 39 -4.48 5.91 54.02
CA SER A 39 -4.64 4.87 55.04
C SER A 39 -4.43 3.46 54.50
N ARG A 40 -3.93 2.57 55.37
CA ARG A 40 -3.44 1.19 55.12
C ARG A 40 -4.48 0.22 54.48
N SER A 41 -5.71 0.67 54.23
CA SER A 41 -6.84 -0.19 53.84
C SER A 41 -7.06 -0.34 52.32
N MET A 42 -6.38 0.43 51.47
CA MET A 42 -6.57 0.35 50.01
C MET A 42 -5.41 -0.41 49.35
N HIS A 43 -5.64 -1.66 48.97
CA HIS A 43 -4.67 -2.50 48.27
C HIS A 43 -4.74 -2.22 46.76
N PHE A 44 -3.63 -1.77 46.17
CA PHE A 44 -3.47 -1.74 44.71
C PHE A 44 -2.84 -3.05 44.27
N TYR A 45 -3.53 -3.76 43.39
CA TYR A 45 -2.95 -4.87 42.64
C TYR A 45 -2.61 -4.34 41.25
N PRO A 46 -1.39 -4.56 40.73
CA PRO A 46 -1.09 -4.28 39.33
C PRO A 46 -2.09 -5.03 38.44
N ASN A 47 -2.72 -4.33 37.51
CA ASN A 47 -3.63 -4.95 36.55
C ASN A 47 -2.86 -5.70 35.47
N GLU A 48 -1.68 -5.18 35.10
CA GLU A 48 -0.79 -5.71 34.07
C GLU A 48 0.67 -5.50 34.48
N VAL A 49 1.55 -6.37 33.99
CA VAL A 49 2.99 -6.30 34.19
C VAL A 49 3.68 -6.66 32.88
N TRP A 50 4.55 -5.77 32.40
CA TRP A 50 5.44 -6.07 31.27
C TRP A 50 6.77 -6.56 31.82
N LEU A 51 7.17 -7.76 31.38
CA LEU A 51 8.41 -8.40 31.78
C LEU A 51 9.31 -8.52 30.56
N THR A 52 10.56 -8.10 30.69
CA THR A 52 11.60 -8.44 29.73
C THR A 52 12.31 -9.69 30.22
N VAL A 53 12.25 -10.76 29.43
CA VAL A 53 12.93 -12.03 29.71
C VAL A 53 14.12 -12.14 28.76
N THR A 54 15.19 -12.80 29.21
CA THR A 54 16.37 -13.09 28.39
C THR A 54 16.00 -13.88 27.13
N ASP A 55 16.77 -13.73 26.06
CA ASP A 55 16.61 -14.47 24.79
C ASP A 55 16.96 -15.97 24.88
N ASP A 56 17.31 -16.48 26.07
CA ASP A 56 17.61 -17.89 26.29
C ASP A 56 16.31 -18.70 26.45
N GLU A 57 16.04 -19.60 25.52
CA GLU A 57 14.79 -20.39 25.46
C GLU A 57 14.54 -21.19 26.75
N GLU A 58 15.58 -21.76 27.35
CA GLU A 58 15.46 -22.58 28.56
C GLU A 58 15.04 -21.73 29.77
N GLN A 59 15.59 -20.51 29.88
CA GLN A 59 15.21 -19.56 30.93
C GLN A 59 13.82 -18.98 30.69
N LYS A 60 13.44 -18.77 29.43
CA LYS A 60 12.12 -18.28 29.06
C LYS A 60 11.04 -19.28 29.44
N GLU A 61 11.22 -20.56 29.11
CA GLU A 61 10.26 -21.61 29.44
C GLU A 61 10.13 -21.80 30.97
N ALA A 62 11.24 -21.75 31.70
CA ALA A 62 11.23 -21.78 33.17
C ALA A 62 10.46 -20.61 33.79
N VAL A 63 10.59 -19.40 33.21
CA VAL A 63 9.84 -18.22 33.67
C VAL A 63 8.34 -18.37 33.37
N LEU A 64 7.97 -18.88 32.20
CA LEU A 64 6.57 -19.13 31.84
C LEU A 64 5.93 -20.17 32.77
N ASP A 65 6.65 -21.24 33.13
CA ASP A 65 6.19 -22.25 34.09
C ASP A 65 5.97 -21.66 35.48
N ILE A 66 6.94 -20.89 36.00
CA ILE A 66 6.80 -20.19 37.29
C ILE A 66 5.60 -19.24 37.28
N LEU A 67 5.40 -18.47 36.20
CA LEU A 67 4.27 -17.55 36.07
C LEU A 67 2.92 -18.28 35.93
N GLY A 68 2.94 -19.53 35.47
CA GLY A 68 1.76 -20.41 35.39
C GLY A 68 1.42 -21.13 36.70
N THR A 69 2.35 -21.22 37.66
CA THR A 69 2.09 -21.84 38.97
C THR A 69 1.20 -20.98 39.88
N GLU A 70 0.43 -21.63 40.77
CA GLU A 70 -0.64 -21.02 41.60
C GLU A 70 -0.21 -19.84 42.51
N GLY A 71 1.10 -19.59 42.65
CA GLY A 71 1.65 -18.47 43.43
C GLY A 71 1.41 -17.10 42.79
N PHE A 72 1.28 -17.04 41.46
CA PHE A 72 1.00 -15.82 40.71
C PHE A 72 -0.38 -15.93 40.06
N ARG A 73 -1.35 -15.13 40.52
CA ARG A 73 -2.72 -15.11 39.96
C ARG A 73 -2.78 -14.36 38.61
N ALA A 74 -1.90 -14.68 37.68
CA ALA A 74 -1.96 -14.14 36.33
C ALA A 74 -3.17 -14.75 35.61
N ARG A 75 -4.16 -13.92 35.25
CA ARG A 75 -5.37 -14.40 34.57
C ARG A 75 -5.13 -14.73 33.09
N LYS A 76 -4.17 -14.04 32.48
CA LYS A 76 -3.77 -14.21 31.09
C LYS A 76 -2.28 -13.92 30.96
N LEU A 77 -1.62 -14.72 30.14
CA LEU A 77 -0.23 -14.57 29.76
C LEU A 77 -0.19 -14.28 28.26
N TYR A 78 0.58 -13.26 27.87
CA TYR A 78 0.73 -12.86 26.48
C TYR A 78 2.21 -12.91 26.13
N ASP A 79 2.59 -13.80 25.22
CA ASP A 79 3.94 -13.80 24.64
C ASP A 79 3.95 -12.90 23.40
N GLN A 80 4.80 -11.88 23.43
CA GLN A 80 4.96 -10.96 22.31
C GLN A 80 5.38 -11.69 21.02
N ALA A 81 6.29 -12.67 21.12
CA ALA A 81 6.79 -13.40 19.96
C ALA A 81 5.69 -14.25 19.32
N GLU A 82 4.90 -14.93 20.14
CA GLU A 82 3.76 -15.73 19.70
C GLU A 82 2.67 -14.85 19.09
N MET A 83 2.31 -13.72 19.71
CA MET A 83 1.34 -12.78 19.16
C MET A 83 1.77 -12.19 17.82
N ILE A 84 3.06 -11.88 17.65
CA ILE A 84 3.61 -11.43 16.36
C ILE A 84 3.56 -12.56 15.34
N ALA A 85 3.88 -13.80 15.73
CA ALA A 85 3.82 -14.96 14.86
C ALA A 85 2.39 -15.23 14.39
N GLU A 86 1.41 -15.22 15.30
CA GLU A 86 -0.02 -15.40 15.01
C GLU A 86 -0.55 -14.27 14.11
N SER A 87 -0.18 -13.01 14.39
CA SER A 87 -0.55 -11.87 13.54
C SER A 87 0.05 -11.96 12.12
N LYS A 88 1.22 -12.56 11.96
CA LYS A 88 1.83 -12.83 10.64
C LYS A 88 1.29 -14.09 9.98
N ALA A 89 0.79 -15.02 10.77
CA ALA A 89 0.31 -16.32 10.32
C ALA A 89 -1.08 -16.27 9.71
N ASP A 90 -1.79 -15.13 9.74
CA ASP A 90 -3.04 -14.94 9.00
C ASP A 90 -2.76 -14.77 7.49
N PRO A 91 -2.75 -15.86 6.69
CA PRO A 91 -2.28 -15.85 5.32
C PRO A 91 -3.33 -15.23 4.39
N LEU A 92 -4.59 -15.12 4.85
CA LEU A 92 -5.67 -14.46 4.14
C LEU A 92 -5.44 -12.95 4.05
N ALA A 93 -4.92 -12.34 5.12
CA ALA A 93 -4.57 -10.92 5.14
C ALA A 93 -3.28 -10.64 4.36
N ALA A 94 -2.22 -11.44 4.54
CA ALA A 94 -0.92 -11.19 3.93
C ALA A 94 -0.81 -11.62 2.45
N ALA A 95 -1.36 -12.78 2.06
CA ALA A 95 -1.27 -13.29 0.68
C ALA A 95 -2.51 -12.98 -0.18
N GLY A 96 -3.69 -12.86 0.43
CA GLY A 96 -4.95 -12.67 -0.30
C GLY A 96 -5.06 -11.33 -1.01
N TRP A 97 -4.66 -10.24 -0.35
CA TRP A 97 -4.84 -8.88 -0.88
C TRP A 97 -3.79 -8.53 -1.94
N GLY A 98 -2.51 -8.84 -1.68
CA GLY A 98 -1.43 -8.59 -2.63
C GLY A 98 -1.60 -9.40 -3.94
N GLY A 99 -1.96 -10.68 -3.84
CA GLY A 99 -2.21 -11.53 -5.01
C GLY A 99 -3.40 -11.06 -5.84
N THR A 100 -4.52 -10.73 -5.19
CA THR A 100 -5.72 -10.20 -5.87
C THR A 100 -5.42 -8.87 -6.57
N LEU A 101 -4.67 -7.98 -5.91
CA LEU A 101 -4.29 -6.69 -6.46
C LEU A 101 -3.40 -6.85 -7.70
N LEU A 102 -2.46 -7.80 -7.67
CA LEU A 102 -1.60 -8.10 -8.82
C LEU A 102 -2.40 -8.64 -10.01
N ILE A 103 -3.31 -9.59 -9.77
CA ILE A 103 -4.17 -10.14 -10.83
C ILE A 103 -5.08 -9.05 -11.41
N ALA A 104 -5.71 -8.23 -10.56
CA ALA A 104 -6.54 -7.12 -10.99
C ALA A 104 -5.74 -6.09 -11.80
N PHE A 105 -4.53 -5.75 -11.33
CA PHE A 105 -3.62 -4.84 -12.03
C PHE A 105 -3.24 -5.38 -13.41
N LEU A 106 -2.85 -6.66 -13.51
CA LEU A 106 -2.53 -7.29 -14.79
C LEU A 106 -3.74 -7.33 -15.72
N GLY A 107 -4.92 -7.69 -15.21
CA GLY A 107 -6.16 -7.70 -15.98
C GLY A 107 -6.49 -6.32 -16.56
N VAL A 108 -6.49 -5.28 -15.73
CA VAL A 108 -6.74 -3.90 -16.16
C VAL A 108 -5.67 -3.42 -17.13
N THR A 109 -4.40 -3.75 -16.89
CA THR A 109 -3.29 -3.38 -17.77
C THR A 109 -3.45 -4.02 -19.16
N LEU A 110 -3.81 -5.30 -19.22
CA LEU A 110 -4.03 -6.01 -20.49
C LEU A 110 -5.22 -5.45 -21.26
N VAL A 111 -6.36 -5.24 -20.59
CA VAL A 111 -7.56 -4.66 -21.21
C VAL A 111 -7.30 -3.23 -21.69
N SER A 112 -6.59 -2.43 -20.90
CA SER A 112 -6.20 -1.07 -21.29
C SER A 112 -5.25 -1.08 -22.48
N GLY A 113 -4.26 -1.99 -22.50
CA GLY A 113 -3.36 -2.17 -23.64
C GLY A 113 -4.11 -2.55 -24.92
N LEU A 114 -5.05 -3.51 -24.84
CA LEU A 114 -5.91 -3.89 -25.98
C LEU A 114 -6.77 -2.71 -26.47
N GLY A 115 -7.46 -2.02 -25.56
CA GLY A 115 -8.28 -0.86 -25.91
C GLY A 115 -7.45 0.25 -26.54
N PHE A 116 -6.25 0.49 -26.00
CA PHE A 116 -5.30 1.45 -26.55
C PHE A 116 -4.79 1.03 -27.94
N ALA A 117 -4.53 -0.26 -28.18
CA ALA A 117 -4.15 -0.79 -29.49
C ALA A 117 -5.24 -0.54 -30.54
N VAL A 118 -6.50 -0.81 -30.19
CA VAL A 118 -7.66 -0.58 -31.06
C VAL A 118 -7.82 0.91 -31.36
N TYR A 119 -7.72 1.76 -30.34
CA TYR A 119 -7.75 3.21 -30.51
C TYR A 119 -6.66 3.71 -31.46
N ALA A 120 -5.41 3.30 -31.22
CA ALA A 120 -4.27 3.68 -32.06
C ALA A 120 -4.45 3.22 -33.51
N TYR A 121 -4.98 2.01 -33.71
CA TYR A 121 -5.29 1.48 -35.04
C TYR A 121 -6.38 2.28 -35.76
N LEU A 122 -7.48 2.60 -35.08
CA LEU A 122 -8.57 3.40 -35.65
C LEU A 122 -8.11 4.83 -35.97
N SER A 123 -7.35 5.44 -35.06
CA SER A 123 -6.76 6.77 -35.27
C SER A 123 -5.83 6.79 -36.49
N ALA A 124 -4.91 5.82 -36.60
CA ALA A 124 -4.01 5.69 -37.74
C ALA A 124 -4.76 5.44 -39.06
N ARG A 125 -5.90 4.72 -39.03
CA ARG A 125 -6.75 4.50 -40.22
C ARG A 125 -7.48 5.77 -40.64
N GLY A 126 -7.97 6.57 -39.69
CA GLY A 126 -8.66 7.84 -39.96
C GLY A 126 -7.75 8.91 -40.58
N ARG A 127 -6.48 8.94 -40.17
CA ARG A 127 -5.50 9.97 -40.58
C ARG A 127 -4.69 9.65 -41.84
N ARG A 128 -5.12 8.68 -42.66
CA ARG A 128 -4.40 8.30 -43.89
C ARG A 128 -4.25 9.46 -44.89
N LEU A 129 -5.26 10.33 -44.99
CA LEU A 129 -5.22 11.48 -45.89
C LEU A 129 -4.20 12.53 -45.40
N GLU A 130 -4.13 12.78 -44.09
CA GLU A 130 -3.15 13.69 -43.49
C GLU A 130 -1.72 13.19 -43.75
N PHE A 131 -1.46 11.88 -43.58
CA PHE A 131 -0.15 11.29 -43.89
C PHE A 131 0.20 11.35 -45.37
N ALA A 132 -0.80 11.22 -46.26
CA ALA A 132 -0.59 11.38 -47.70
C ALA A 132 -0.17 12.82 -48.05
N ILE A 133 -0.84 13.83 -47.48
CA ILE A 133 -0.50 15.25 -47.65
C ILE A 133 0.90 15.56 -47.10
N LEU A 134 1.23 15.07 -45.91
CA LEU A 134 2.58 15.26 -45.34
C LEU A 134 3.66 14.65 -46.24
N ARG A 135 3.36 13.50 -46.87
CA ARG A 135 4.29 12.85 -47.79
C ARG A 135 4.44 13.62 -49.10
N THR A 136 3.39 14.26 -49.61
CA THR A 136 3.52 15.14 -50.81
C THR A 136 4.25 16.43 -50.51
N LEU A 137 4.21 16.92 -49.26
CA LEU A 137 5.03 18.03 -48.77
C LEU A 137 6.51 17.66 -48.52
N GLY A 138 6.90 16.40 -48.76
CA GLY A 138 8.29 15.96 -48.67
C GLY A 138 8.72 15.42 -47.31
N PHE A 139 7.80 15.22 -46.36
CA PHE A 139 8.14 14.62 -45.07
C PHE A 139 8.56 13.15 -45.23
N SER A 140 9.65 12.78 -44.56
CA SER A 140 10.13 11.41 -44.50
C SER A 140 9.23 10.54 -43.61
N LEU A 141 9.18 9.24 -43.89
CA LEU A 141 8.38 8.28 -43.10
C LEU A 141 8.79 8.26 -41.61
N ARG A 142 10.08 8.53 -41.33
CA ARG A 142 10.63 8.63 -39.97
C ARG A 142 10.10 9.85 -39.21
N GLN A 143 9.94 10.99 -39.89
CA GLN A 143 9.37 12.20 -39.28
C GLN A 143 7.89 12.02 -38.94
N ILE A 144 7.14 11.35 -39.82
CA ILE A 144 5.72 11.04 -39.58
C ILE A 144 5.58 10.11 -38.36
N ILE A 145 6.40 9.04 -38.27
CA ILE A 145 6.40 8.14 -37.10
C ILE A 145 6.82 8.90 -35.83
N GLY A 146 7.82 9.79 -35.91
CA GLY A 146 8.25 10.62 -34.78
C GLY A 146 7.13 11.51 -34.24
N LEU A 147 6.34 12.13 -35.13
CA LEU A 147 5.20 12.96 -34.74
C LEU A 147 4.11 12.14 -34.02
N VAL A 148 3.78 10.96 -34.55
CA VAL A 148 2.81 10.04 -33.93
C VAL A 148 3.31 9.57 -32.57
N CYS A 149 4.60 9.28 -32.44
CA CYS A 149 5.20 8.89 -31.18
C CYS A 149 5.12 10.02 -30.14
N LEU A 150 5.36 11.26 -30.55
CA LEU A 150 5.26 12.44 -29.67
C LEU A 150 3.82 12.69 -29.20
N GLU A 151 2.84 12.59 -30.10
CA GLU A 151 1.43 12.67 -29.74
C GLU A 151 1.06 11.57 -28.74
N GLN A 152 1.52 10.35 -29.00
CA GLN A 152 1.22 9.22 -28.13
C GLN A 152 1.88 9.34 -26.75
N LEU A 153 3.09 9.92 -26.70
CA LEU A 153 3.77 10.22 -25.45
C LEU A 153 2.98 11.26 -24.64
N PHE A 154 2.39 12.27 -25.29
CA PHE A 154 1.53 13.23 -24.62
C PHE A 154 0.28 12.56 -24.05
N VAL A 155 -0.41 11.73 -24.84
CA VAL A 155 -1.60 10.99 -24.40
C VAL A 155 -1.28 10.06 -23.22
N ILE A 156 -0.19 9.30 -23.27
CA ILE A 156 0.22 8.41 -22.18
C ILE A 156 0.61 9.22 -20.94
N GLY A 157 1.39 10.29 -21.12
CA GLY A 157 1.82 11.15 -20.03
C GLY A 157 0.64 11.79 -19.28
N THR A 158 -0.34 12.34 -20.01
CA THR A 158 -1.55 12.90 -19.40
C THR A 158 -2.40 11.82 -18.74
N SER A 159 -2.53 10.64 -19.36
CA SER A 159 -3.32 9.53 -18.81
C SER A 159 -2.70 8.98 -17.53
N MET A 160 -1.37 8.81 -17.49
CA MET A 160 -0.64 8.44 -16.28
C MET A 160 -0.84 9.50 -15.21
N GLY A 161 -0.64 10.79 -15.51
CA GLY A 161 -0.81 11.86 -14.53
C GLY A 161 -2.21 11.90 -13.90
N ILE A 162 -3.26 11.80 -14.73
CA ILE A 162 -4.65 11.73 -14.26
C ILE A 162 -4.90 10.45 -13.46
N GLY A 163 -4.42 9.30 -13.95
CA GLY A 163 -4.56 8.01 -13.26
C GLY A 163 -3.90 8.00 -11.89
N THR A 164 -2.68 8.53 -11.78
CA THR A 164 -1.96 8.69 -10.50
C THR A 164 -2.73 9.59 -9.55
N PHE A 165 -3.21 10.75 -10.03
CA PHE A 165 -3.96 11.69 -9.20
C PHE A 165 -5.24 11.05 -8.64
N ILE A 166 -6.00 10.36 -9.48
CA ILE A 166 -7.21 9.65 -9.07
C ILE A 166 -6.86 8.52 -8.10
N GLY A 167 -5.85 7.71 -8.42
CA GLY A 167 -5.43 6.59 -7.57
C GLY A 167 -4.99 7.01 -6.17
N LEU A 168 -4.21 8.10 -6.06
CA LEU A 168 -3.80 8.66 -4.77
C LEU A 168 -5.00 9.17 -3.95
N ARG A 169 -5.95 9.85 -4.60
CA ARG A 169 -7.17 10.30 -3.92
C ARG A 169 -8.03 9.14 -3.46
N LEU A 170 -8.18 8.12 -4.30
CA LEU A 170 -8.97 6.93 -3.97
C LEU A 170 -8.34 6.14 -2.82
N GLY A 171 -7.01 6.04 -2.79
CA GLY A 171 -6.28 5.46 -1.65
C GLY A 171 -6.50 6.22 -0.35
N PHE A 172 -6.50 7.55 -0.38
CA PHE A 172 -6.82 8.39 0.78
C PHE A 172 -8.27 8.18 1.25
N PHE A 173 -9.24 8.11 0.34
CA PHE A 173 -10.63 7.84 0.71
C PHE A 173 -10.81 6.44 1.29
N MET A 174 -10.18 5.41 0.71
CA MET A 174 -10.23 4.06 1.27
C MET A 174 -9.66 4.00 2.69
N MET A 175 -8.57 4.71 2.97
CA MET A 175 -7.99 4.79 4.31
C MET A 175 -9.00 5.34 5.34
N LEU A 176 -9.80 6.34 4.97
CA LEU A 176 -10.85 6.87 5.84
C LEU A 176 -11.88 5.79 6.20
N PHE A 177 -12.25 4.93 5.25
CA PHE A 177 -13.16 3.81 5.52
C PHE A 177 -12.53 2.70 6.37
N LEU A 178 -11.25 2.41 6.19
CA LEU A 178 -10.51 1.40 6.98
C LEU A 178 -10.35 1.78 8.46
N GLN A 179 -10.45 3.07 8.80
CA GLN A 179 -10.39 3.53 10.19
C GLN A 179 -11.71 3.34 10.95
N LEU A 180 -12.80 3.01 10.26
CA LEU A 180 -14.09 2.68 10.86
C LEU A 180 -14.17 1.15 11.01
N ALA A 181 -14.09 0.64 12.24
CA ALA A 181 -14.41 -0.76 12.49
C ALA A 181 -15.89 -1.05 12.15
N ASP A 182 -16.25 -2.31 11.92
CA ASP A 182 -17.64 -2.77 11.68
C ASP A 182 -18.64 -2.35 12.78
N LYS A 183 -18.15 -1.83 13.92
CA LYS A 183 -18.94 -1.31 15.06
C LYS A 183 -18.90 0.21 15.24
N GLY A 184 -18.23 0.97 14.36
CA GLY A 184 -18.08 2.43 14.49
C GLY A 184 -17.07 2.89 15.54
N GLU A 185 -16.31 1.97 16.15
CA GLU A 185 -15.22 2.26 17.07
C GLU A 185 -13.93 2.55 16.29
N ARG A 186 -13.09 3.46 16.80
CA ARG A 186 -11.80 3.81 16.19
C ARG A 186 -10.86 2.61 16.29
N VAL A 187 -10.27 2.21 15.17
CA VAL A 187 -9.20 1.21 15.17
C VAL A 187 -7.94 1.81 15.81
N LEU A 188 -7.46 1.16 16.86
CA LEU A 188 -6.23 1.52 17.56
C LEU A 188 -5.18 0.42 17.39
N PRO A 189 -3.90 0.76 17.19
CA PRO A 189 -3.37 2.11 16.91
C PRO A 189 -3.82 2.64 15.54
N PRO A 190 -3.82 3.97 15.31
CA PRO A 190 -4.27 4.55 14.05
C PRO A 190 -3.45 4.01 12.88
N VAL A 191 -4.15 3.59 11.82
CA VAL A 191 -3.50 3.09 10.61
C VAL A 191 -2.65 4.21 10.02
N VAL A 192 -1.35 3.99 9.91
CA VAL A 192 -0.42 4.90 9.24
C VAL A 192 -0.23 4.45 7.80
N LEU A 193 -0.35 5.40 6.86
CA LEU A 193 -0.13 5.12 5.44
C LEU A 193 1.38 4.98 5.18
N THR A 194 1.86 3.75 5.11
CA THR A 194 3.22 3.46 4.66
C THR A 194 3.20 3.22 3.16
N THR A 195 3.65 4.19 2.37
CA THR A 195 3.78 4.05 0.92
C THR A 195 5.11 3.40 0.57
N ASP A 196 5.07 2.19 0.01
CA ASP A 196 6.25 1.56 -0.57
C ASP A 196 6.47 2.05 -2.02
N TRP A 197 7.40 2.99 -2.17
CA TRP A 197 7.78 3.56 -3.46
C TRP A 197 8.42 2.53 -4.40
N PHE A 198 9.03 1.46 -3.88
CA PHE A 198 9.66 0.44 -4.69
C PHE A 198 8.61 -0.38 -5.45
N THR A 199 7.58 -0.86 -4.73
CA THR A 199 6.44 -1.58 -5.33
C THR A 199 5.70 -0.72 -6.36
N ILE A 200 5.47 0.56 -6.05
CA ILE A 200 4.86 1.51 -6.99
C ILE A 200 5.74 1.69 -8.24
N GLY A 201 7.05 1.81 -8.06
CA GLY A 201 8.01 1.91 -9.16
C GLY A 201 7.94 0.72 -10.12
N ILE A 202 7.85 -0.50 -9.59
CA ILE A 202 7.68 -1.72 -10.40
C ILE A 202 6.37 -1.65 -11.21
N ALA A 203 5.27 -1.22 -10.59
CA ALA A 203 3.99 -1.08 -11.28
C ALA A 203 4.06 -0.07 -12.45
N TYR A 204 4.72 1.08 -12.25
CA TYR A 204 4.93 2.05 -13.34
C TYR A 204 5.81 1.51 -14.47
N ILE A 205 6.87 0.77 -14.13
CA ILE A 205 7.72 0.12 -15.14
C ILE A 205 6.89 -0.88 -15.94
N ALA A 206 6.11 -1.74 -15.28
CA ALA A 206 5.25 -2.71 -15.93
C ALA A 206 4.22 -2.03 -16.86
N LEU A 207 3.58 -0.95 -16.40
CA LEU A 207 2.64 -0.17 -17.22
C LEU A 207 3.32 0.44 -18.44
N THR A 208 4.50 1.04 -18.25
CA THR A 208 5.29 1.66 -19.34
C THR A 208 5.70 0.62 -20.37
N VAL A 209 6.17 -0.55 -19.94
CA VAL A 209 6.51 -1.67 -20.82
C VAL A 209 5.29 -2.14 -21.60
N ALA A 210 4.13 -2.30 -20.94
CA ALA A 210 2.88 -2.70 -21.60
C ALA A 210 2.45 -1.72 -22.70
N PHE A 211 2.57 -0.41 -22.45
CA PHE A 211 2.30 0.62 -23.46
C PHE A 211 3.30 0.57 -24.62
N ILE A 212 4.60 0.44 -24.34
CA ILE A 212 5.63 0.32 -25.39
C ILE A 212 5.35 -0.90 -26.28
N VAL A 213 5.03 -2.05 -25.68
CA VAL A 213 4.68 -3.27 -26.41
C VAL A 213 3.45 -3.05 -27.29
N THR A 214 2.45 -2.34 -26.77
CA THR A 214 1.23 -2.03 -27.54
C THR A 214 1.53 -1.12 -28.73
N ILE A 215 2.31 -0.06 -28.53
CA ILE A 215 2.74 0.83 -29.63
C ILE A 215 3.53 0.04 -30.67
N ALA A 216 4.49 -0.79 -30.24
CA ALA A 216 5.30 -1.61 -31.13
C ALA A 216 4.42 -2.58 -31.96
N LEU A 217 3.45 -3.24 -31.33
CA LEU A 217 2.49 -4.10 -32.02
C LEU A 217 1.69 -3.34 -33.08
N VAL A 218 1.18 -2.16 -32.75
CA VAL A 218 0.42 -1.32 -33.70
C VAL A 218 1.30 -0.95 -34.91
N ILE A 219 2.53 -0.51 -34.67
CA ILE A 219 3.49 -0.16 -35.74
C ILE A 219 3.78 -1.37 -36.63
N LEU A 220 4.06 -2.54 -36.04
CA LEU A 220 4.37 -3.77 -36.77
C LEU A 220 3.19 -4.27 -37.60
N PHE A 221 1.97 -4.22 -37.06
CA PHE A 221 0.75 -4.54 -37.79
C PHE A 221 0.57 -3.61 -38.99
N PHE A 222 0.82 -2.31 -38.82
CA PHE A 222 0.70 -1.34 -39.91
C PHE A 222 1.75 -1.57 -41.01
N SER A 223 3.01 -1.85 -40.64
CA SER A 223 4.07 -2.12 -41.61
C SER A 223 3.84 -3.40 -42.40
N ARG A 224 3.36 -4.47 -41.75
CA ARG A 224 3.07 -5.75 -42.45
C ARG A 224 1.87 -5.64 -43.40
N VAL A 225 0.82 -4.92 -43.02
CA VAL A 225 -0.37 -4.76 -43.87
C VAL A 225 -0.07 -3.86 -45.09
N ALA A 226 0.83 -2.89 -44.97
CA ALA A 226 1.26 -2.05 -46.10
C ALA A 226 2.07 -2.83 -47.15
N LEU A 227 2.94 -3.76 -46.73
CA LEU A 227 3.78 -4.58 -47.63
C LEU A 227 2.97 -5.49 -48.57
N HIS A 228 1.78 -5.95 -48.17
CA HIS A 228 0.96 -6.83 -49.01
C HIS A 228 0.11 -6.09 -50.07
N ARG A 229 -0.03 -4.76 -49.98
CA ARG A 229 -0.86 -3.97 -50.91
C ARG A 229 -0.08 -3.30 -52.05
N THR A 230 1.23 -3.18 -51.95
CA THR A 230 2.07 -2.55 -52.98
C THR A 230 2.34 -3.41 -54.21
N LEU A 231 1.95 -4.70 -54.20
CA LEU A 231 2.08 -5.59 -55.36
C LEU A 231 0.86 -5.63 -56.31
N ARG A 232 -0.26 -4.96 -55.98
CA ARG A 232 -1.47 -4.92 -56.85
C ARG A 232 -1.87 -3.53 -57.36
N MET A 233 -1.04 -2.50 -57.16
CA MET A 233 -1.26 -1.16 -57.72
C MET A 233 -0.37 -0.86 -58.93
N GLY A 234 0.37 -1.85 -59.45
CA GLY A 234 1.18 -1.73 -60.67
C GLY A 234 0.47 -2.10 -61.97
N ASP A 235 -0.78 -2.58 -61.90
CA ASP A 235 -1.62 -2.91 -63.06
C ASP A 235 -2.88 -2.03 -63.06
N VAL A 236 -2.74 -0.76 -63.42
CA VAL A 236 -3.76 -0.01 -64.17
C VAL A 236 -3.10 1.10 -64.98
#